data_AF-A0A7W0YN69-F1
#
_entry.id   AF-A0A7W0YN69-F1
#
_cell.length_a   1.000
_cell.length_b   1.000
_cell.length_c   1.000
_cell.angle_alpha   90.00
_cell.angle_beta   90.00
_cell.angle_gamma   90.00
#
_symmetry.space_group_name_H-M   'P 1'
#
loop_
_entity.id
_entity.type
_entity.pdbx_description
1 polymer ?
#
loop_
_entity_poly.entity_id
_entity_poly.type
_entity_poly.pdbx_seq_one_letter_code
_entity_poly.pdbx_strand_id
1 'polypeptide(L)'
;MSDREGRSAVFKVAYSPEHAHPILVDKDPSVLITDHGCLGCHSLNGGGGTAAPPLDRGDMVRRIEERLESEEYGRRLAALERSAREPYVHFKAARAEVQGASGEQRVRAWVKYRIMEPKFDDPSAQMPNLGVSEGEARAIADYLLWSPDAAPEAGVVDRAKKAVAEWLPSPAGPRELLLFFGGGFLMGAFVLWLGLWLWRTLAR
;
A
#
# COMPACT_ATOMS: atom_id res chain seq x y z
N MET A 1 19.39 5.82 26.11
CA MET A 1 19.85 4.73 27.00
C MET A 1 21.15 5.23 27.62
N SER A 2 21.15 5.61 28.91
CA SER A 2 22.35 6.12 29.60
C SER A 2 23.30 4.99 29.99
N ASP A 3 24.60 5.28 30.07
CA ASP A 3 25.59 4.33 30.54
C ASP A 3 25.52 4.09 32.06
N ARG A 4 26.37 3.19 32.56
CA ARG A 4 26.45 2.82 33.98
C ARG A 4 26.92 3.96 34.90
N GLU A 5 27.41 5.06 34.33
CA GLU A 5 27.85 6.27 35.03
C GLU A 5 26.79 7.39 34.95
N GLY A 6 25.62 7.10 34.38
CA GLY A 6 24.51 8.04 34.26
C GLY A 6 24.69 9.07 33.15
N ARG A 7 25.67 8.88 32.25
CA ARG A 7 25.89 9.80 31.13
C ARG A 7 25.02 9.39 29.95
N SER A 8 24.40 10.38 29.33
CA SER A 8 23.67 10.23 28.06
C SER A 8 24.25 11.17 27.03
N ALA A 9 24.44 10.68 25.80
CA ALA A 9 24.73 11.55 24.67
C ALA A 9 23.52 12.44 24.39
N VAL A 10 23.70 13.75 24.47
CA VAL A 10 22.73 14.74 24.00
C VAL A 10 23.14 15.15 22.59
N PHE A 11 22.39 14.68 21.60
CA PHE A 11 22.58 15.09 20.22
C PHE A 11 21.84 16.41 20.01
N LYS A 12 22.57 17.47 19.65
CA LYS A 12 21.98 18.75 19.25
C LYS A 12 21.61 18.66 17.77
N VAL A 13 20.33 18.64 17.48
CA VAL A 13 19.81 18.77 16.11
C VAL A 13 19.79 20.26 15.77
N ALA A 14 20.44 20.63 14.67
CA ALA A 14 20.43 21.99 14.14
C ALA A 14 19.69 22.00 12.79
N TYR A 15 18.75 22.94 12.64
CA TYR A 15 18.01 23.13 11.39
C TYR A 15 18.95 23.70 10.30
N SER A 16 19.08 23.00 9.17
CA SER A 16 19.94 23.36 8.03
C SER A 16 19.10 23.46 6.75
N PRO A 17 18.62 24.65 6.35
CA PRO A 17 17.77 24.81 5.17
C PRO A 17 18.50 24.58 3.84
N GLU A 18 19.83 24.67 3.82
CA GLU A 18 20.66 24.41 2.63
C GLU A 18 20.80 22.91 2.27
N HIS A 19 20.42 22.01 3.17
CA HIS A 19 20.43 20.56 2.93
C HIS A 19 19.00 20.04 3.04
N ALA A 20 18.30 19.97 1.91
CA ALA A 20 16.97 19.37 1.84
C ALA A 20 17.06 17.88 2.25
N HIS A 21 16.72 17.58 3.50
CA HIS A 21 16.57 16.21 3.96
C HIS A 21 15.29 15.63 3.33
N PRO A 22 15.32 14.41 2.75
CA PRO A 22 14.16 13.81 2.09
C PRO A 22 13.04 13.43 3.07
N ILE A 23 13.31 13.49 4.37
CA ILE A 23 12.34 13.27 5.43
C ILE A 23 12.19 14.61 6.15
N LEU A 24 11.29 15.43 5.64
CA LEU A 24 10.60 16.38 6.50
C LEU A 24 9.97 15.54 7.63
N VAL A 25 9.96 16.06 8.86
CA VAL A 25 9.15 15.48 9.94
C VAL A 25 7.68 15.80 9.63
N ASP A 26 7.24 15.32 8.47
CA ASP A 26 5.94 15.57 7.89
C ASP A 26 4.93 14.66 8.56
N LYS A 27 3.71 15.18 8.65
CA LYS A 27 2.57 14.46 9.17
C LYS A 27 2.48 13.08 8.51
N ASP A 28 2.11 12.09 9.30
CA ASP A 28 1.80 10.75 8.81
C ASP A 28 0.86 10.85 7.58
N PRO A 29 1.15 10.18 6.45
CA PRO A 29 0.32 10.27 5.26
C PRO A 29 -1.17 9.93 5.50
N SER A 30 -1.46 9.06 6.46
CA SER A 30 -2.84 8.76 6.87
C SER A 30 -3.54 9.97 7.51
N VAL A 31 -2.78 10.79 8.26
CA VAL A 31 -3.26 12.06 8.81
C VAL A 31 -3.45 13.06 7.68
N LEU A 32 -2.54 13.16 6.71
CA LEU A 32 -2.72 14.03 5.55
C LEU A 32 -3.99 13.70 4.75
N ILE A 33 -4.26 12.41 4.50
CA ILE A 33 -5.50 11.95 3.85
C ILE A 33 -6.75 12.39 4.60
N THR A 34 -6.68 12.38 5.94
CA THR A 34 -7.79 12.78 6.80
C THR A 34 -7.96 14.30 6.86
N ASP A 35 -6.86 15.03 7.10
CA ASP A 35 -6.83 16.50 7.21
C ASP A 35 -7.30 17.18 5.93
N HIS A 36 -6.89 16.66 4.77
CA HIS A 36 -7.33 17.16 3.47
C HIS A 36 -8.74 16.70 3.07
N GLY A 37 -9.40 15.85 3.88
CA GLY A 37 -10.79 15.46 3.69
C GLY A 37 -11.03 14.46 2.55
N CYS A 38 -10.00 13.75 2.09
CA CYS A 38 -10.08 12.80 0.97
C CYS A 38 -11.18 11.73 1.18
N LEU A 39 -11.33 11.27 2.43
CA LEU A 39 -12.31 10.25 2.81
C LEU A 39 -13.76 10.75 2.83
N GLY A 40 -14.00 12.05 2.62
CA GLY A 40 -15.35 12.58 2.47
C GLY A 40 -16.03 12.10 1.18
N CYS A 41 -15.24 11.90 0.11
CA CYS A 41 -15.74 11.41 -1.17
C CYS A 41 -15.29 9.98 -1.49
N HIS A 42 -14.08 9.61 -1.06
CA HIS A 42 -13.47 8.32 -1.35
C HIS A 42 -13.57 7.37 -0.16
N SER A 43 -13.58 6.06 -0.44
CA SER A 43 -13.39 5.03 0.58
C SER A 43 -11.95 4.54 0.58
N LEU A 44 -11.47 4.10 1.74
CA LEU A 44 -10.19 3.43 1.92
C LEU A 44 -10.35 2.36 3.02
N ASN A 45 -9.94 1.12 2.73
CA ASN A 45 -10.06 -0.04 3.62
C ASN A 45 -11.50 -0.24 4.14
N GLY A 46 -12.50 0.01 3.29
CA GLY A 46 -13.92 -0.15 3.62
C GLY A 46 -14.54 0.99 4.45
N GLY A 47 -13.80 2.05 4.79
CA GLY A 47 -14.32 3.25 5.47
C GLY A 47 -14.24 4.50 4.59
N GLY A 48 -15.19 5.44 4.75
CA GLY A 48 -15.21 6.72 4.02
C GLY A 48 -16.43 6.90 3.12
N GLY A 49 -16.31 7.80 2.15
CA GLY A 49 -17.36 8.15 1.19
C GLY A 49 -17.41 7.22 -0.02
N THR A 50 -18.50 7.30 -0.79
CA THR A 50 -18.72 6.50 -2.01
C THR A 50 -19.03 7.34 -3.24
N ALA A 51 -18.96 8.67 -3.11
CA ALA A 51 -19.21 9.61 -4.20
C ALA A 51 -18.10 9.57 -5.27
N ALA A 52 -16.90 9.12 -4.88
CA ALA A 52 -15.76 8.94 -5.75
C ALA A 52 -15.19 7.51 -5.60
N PRO A 53 -14.42 7.02 -6.58
CA PRO A 53 -13.91 5.65 -6.55
C PRO A 53 -12.98 5.34 -5.35
N PRO A 54 -12.90 4.10 -4.86
CA PRO A 54 -12.05 3.73 -3.73
C PRO A 54 -10.55 4.03 -3.97
N LEU A 55 -9.84 4.34 -2.88
CA LEU A 55 -8.40 4.58 -2.85
C LEU A 55 -7.58 3.32 -2.54
N ASP A 56 -8.25 2.18 -2.30
CA ASP A 56 -7.60 0.90 -2.08
C ASP A 56 -6.66 0.56 -3.25
N ARG A 57 -5.40 0.26 -2.92
CA ARG A 57 -4.29 0.18 -3.90
C ARG A 57 -4.63 -0.66 -5.13
N GLY A 58 -5.14 -1.88 -4.95
CA GLY A 58 -5.38 -2.81 -6.07
C GLY A 58 -6.34 -2.24 -7.11
N ASP A 59 -7.53 -1.81 -6.69
CA ASP A 59 -8.53 -1.24 -7.58
C ASP A 59 -8.16 0.15 -8.09
N MET A 60 -7.48 0.96 -7.27
CA MET A 60 -7.03 2.28 -7.66
C MET A 60 -5.98 2.19 -8.78
N VAL A 61 -4.92 1.40 -8.57
CA VAL A 61 -3.82 1.24 -9.53
C VAL A 61 -4.36 0.73 -10.86
N ARG A 62 -5.13 -0.36 -10.85
CA ARG A 62 -5.72 -0.95 -12.06
C ARG A 62 -6.51 0.06 -12.88
N ARG A 63 -7.44 0.81 -12.26
CA ARG A 63 -8.25 1.80 -12.96
C ARG A 63 -7.43 2.96 -13.52
N ILE A 64 -6.37 3.36 -12.82
CA ILE A 64 -5.48 4.43 -13.30
C ILE A 64 -4.67 3.91 -14.48
N GLU A 65 -4.08 2.72 -14.41
CA GLU A 65 -3.36 2.10 -15.52
C GLU A 65 -4.25 2.00 -16.76
N GLU A 66 -5.45 1.42 -16.64
CA GLU A 66 -6.45 1.35 -17.72
C GLU A 66 -6.72 2.72 -18.35
N ARG A 67 -6.85 3.78 -17.53
CA ARG A 67 -7.01 5.15 -18.03
C ARG A 67 -5.77 5.65 -18.76
N LEU A 68 -4.59 5.50 -18.16
CA LEU A 68 -3.33 6.04 -18.68
C LEU A 68 -2.87 5.36 -19.98
N GLU A 69 -3.33 4.14 -20.22
CA GLU A 69 -3.10 3.36 -21.44
C GLU A 69 -4.16 3.62 -22.52
N SER A 70 -5.27 4.29 -22.20
CA SER A 70 -6.35 4.52 -23.15
C SER A 70 -6.01 5.55 -24.24
N GLU A 71 -6.47 5.29 -25.47
CA GLU A 71 -6.43 6.24 -26.60
C GLU A 71 -7.13 7.56 -26.27
N GLU A 72 -8.22 7.50 -25.49
CA GLU A 72 -8.96 8.68 -25.06
C GLU A 72 -8.08 9.62 -24.24
N TYR A 73 -7.33 9.07 -23.28
CA TYR A 73 -6.40 9.84 -22.47
C TYR A 73 -5.31 10.48 -23.32
N GLY A 74 -4.72 9.73 -24.26
CA GLY A 74 -3.74 10.26 -25.20
C GLY A 74 -4.26 11.46 -26.00
N ARG A 75 -5.47 11.34 -26.56
CA ARG A 75 -6.13 12.45 -27.29
C ARG A 75 -6.42 13.65 -26.39
N ARG A 76 -6.84 13.42 -25.14
CA ARG A 76 -7.10 14.49 -24.17
C ARG A 76 -5.82 15.27 -23.86
N LEU A 77 -4.71 14.58 -23.54
CA LEU A 77 -3.44 15.25 -23.27
C LEU A 77 -2.97 16.07 -24.48
N ALA A 78 -3.06 15.52 -25.70
CA ALA A 78 -2.69 16.24 -26.92
C ALA A 78 -3.50 17.53 -27.13
N ALA A 79 -4.78 17.55 -26.70
CA ALA A 79 -5.59 18.77 -26.72
C ALA A 79 -5.14 19.78 -25.65
N LEU A 80 -4.83 19.31 -24.44
CA LEU A 80 -4.38 20.17 -23.33
C LEU A 80 -3.01 20.81 -23.59
N GLU A 81 -2.11 20.13 -24.28
CA GLU A 81 -0.77 20.68 -24.59
C GLU A 81 -0.82 21.94 -25.46
N ARG A 82 -1.86 22.08 -26.27
CA ARG A 82 -2.10 23.28 -27.09
C ARG A 82 -2.83 24.40 -26.33
N SER A 83 -3.26 24.14 -25.10
CA SER A 83 -3.98 25.13 -24.28
C SER A 83 -3.02 26.16 -23.68
N ALA A 84 -3.41 27.42 -23.74
CA ALA A 84 -2.76 28.54 -23.05
C ALA A 84 -3.50 28.94 -21.75
N ARG A 85 -4.49 28.16 -21.32
CA ARG A 85 -5.29 28.45 -20.13
C ARG A 85 -4.69 27.78 -18.89
N GLU A 86 -4.87 28.40 -17.73
CA GLU A 86 -4.59 27.75 -16.46
C GLU A 86 -5.64 26.66 -16.13
N PRO A 87 -5.27 25.59 -15.42
CA PRO A 87 -3.92 25.29 -14.89
C PRO A 87 -2.99 24.62 -15.92
N TYR A 88 -3.43 24.47 -17.17
CA TYR A 88 -2.74 23.60 -18.14
C TYR A 88 -1.35 24.08 -18.51
N VAL A 89 -1.13 25.39 -18.55
CA VAL A 89 0.19 25.97 -18.85
C VAL A 89 1.20 25.58 -17.77
N HIS A 90 0.83 25.75 -16.49
CA HIS A 90 1.72 25.44 -15.38
C HIS A 90 2.03 23.94 -15.26
N PHE A 91 1.05 23.08 -15.57
CA PHE A 91 1.18 21.62 -15.43
C PHE A 91 1.65 20.88 -16.70
N LYS A 92 2.28 21.57 -17.66
CA LYS A 92 2.88 20.92 -18.85
C LYS A 92 3.97 19.91 -18.47
N ALA A 93 4.89 20.31 -17.61
CA ALA A 93 5.98 19.44 -17.15
C ALA A 93 5.44 18.20 -16.40
N ALA A 94 4.40 18.39 -15.59
CA ALA A 94 3.73 17.30 -14.89
C ALA A 94 3.13 16.26 -15.85
N ARG A 95 2.43 16.70 -16.91
CA ARG A 95 1.90 15.78 -17.92
C ARG A 95 3.01 15.07 -18.70
N ALA A 96 4.11 15.76 -18.99
CA ALA A 96 5.28 15.14 -19.63
C ALA A 96 5.94 14.08 -18.73
N GLU A 97 6.06 14.32 -17.42
CA GLU A 97 6.56 13.34 -16.45
C GLU A 97 5.68 12.07 -16.42
N VAL A 98 4.36 12.24 -16.39
CA VAL A 98 3.40 11.12 -16.44
C VAL A 98 3.47 10.39 -17.79
N GLN A 99 3.77 11.06 -18.90
CA GLN A 99 3.93 10.41 -20.20
C GLN A 99 5.27 9.68 -20.33
N GLY A 100 6.33 10.18 -19.70
CA GLY A 100 7.67 9.59 -19.74
C GLY A 100 7.89 8.43 -18.79
N ALA A 101 7.09 8.31 -17.73
CA ALA A 101 7.16 7.22 -16.77
C ALA A 101 6.40 5.96 -17.25
N SER A 102 6.72 4.81 -16.66
CA SER A 102 6.07 3.51 -16.95
C SER A 102 5.69 2.76 -15.67
N GLY A 103 4.75 1.81 -15.80
CA GLY A 103 4.26 0.98 -14.70
C GLY A 103 3.82 1.80 -13.48
N GLU A 104 4.16 1.31 -12.28
CA GLU A 104 3.77 1.95 -11.03
C GLU A 104 4.32 3.37 -10.87
N GLN A 105 5.50 3.69 -11.42
CA GLN A 105 6.05 5.05 -11.36
C GLN A 105 5.16 6.04 -12.10
N ARG A 106 4.55 5.60 -13.21
CA ARG A 106 3.59 6.39 -13.98
C ARG A 106 2.32 6.69 -13.18
N VAL A 107 1.79 5.66 -12.50
CA VAL A 107 0.63 5.78 -11.62
C VAL A 107 0.94 6.70 -10.45
N ARG A 108 2.09 6.53 -9.80
CA ARG A 108 2.56 7.37 -8.70
C ARG A 108 2.65 8.84 -9.09
N ALA A 109 3.28 9.14 -10.24
CA ALA A 109 3.37 10.50 -10.76
C ALA A 109 1.99 11.08 -11.05
N TRP A 110 1.09 10.31 -11.67
CA TRP A 110 -0.27 10.76 -11.95
C TRP A 110 -1.06 11.04 -10.66
N VAL A 111 -1.00 10.17 -9.66
CA VAL A 111 -1.69 10.36 -8.37
C VAL A 111 -1.19 11.63 -7.68
N LYS A 112 0.13 11.83 -7.62
CA LYS A 112 0.74 13.06 -7.06
C LYS A 112 0.13 14.31 -7.69
N TYR A 113 0.18 14.41 -9.03
CA TYR A 113 -0.32 15.60 -9.72
C TYR A 113 -1.84 15.75 -9.69
N ARG A 114 -2.57 14.63 -9.69
CA ARG A 114 -4.03 14.63 -9.56
C ARG A 114 -4.46 15.22 -8.22
N ILE A 115 -3.76 14.91 -7.14
CA ILE A 115 -4.05 15.45 -5.80
C ILE A 115 -3.72 16.95 -5.72
N MET A 116 -2.58 17.38 -6.29
CA MET A 116 -2.16 18.78 -6.29
C MET A 116 -3.10 19.68 -7.10
N GLU A 117 -3.50 19.22 -8.29
CA GLU A 117 -4.40 19.95 -9.18
C GLU A 117 -5.32 18.96 -9.90
N PRO A 118 -6.55 18.75 -9.40
CA PRO A 118 -7.49 17.77 -9.94
C PRO A 118 -7.76 17.90 -11.44
N LYS A 119 -7.64 19.13 -11.98
CA LYS A 119 -7.90 19.41 -13.39
C LYS A 119 -6.65 19.35 -14.28
N PHE A 120 -5.47 18.97 -13.76
CA PHE A 120 -4.22 19.04 -14.51
C PHE A 120 -4.23 18.23 -15.82
N ASP A 121 -4.94 17.10 -15.83
CA ASP A 121 -5.11 16.18 -16.97
C ASP A 121 -6.57 16.10 -17.48
N ASP A 122 -7.51 16.68 -16.74
CA ASP A 122 -8.95 16.53 -17.00
C ASP A 122 -9.75 17.79 -16.64
N PRO A 123 -10.16 18.61 -17.63
CA PRO A 123 -10.94 19.82 -17.39
C PRO A 123 -12.26 19.61 -16.65
N SER A 124 -12.86 18.41 -16.77
CA SER A 124 -14.15 18.08 -16.15
C SER A 124 -14.01 17.37 -14.81
N ALA A 125 -12.81 17.29 -14.24
CA ALA A 125 -12.60 16.71 -12.91
C ALA A 125 -13.49 17.38 -11.85
N GLN A 126 -14.23 16.55 -11.11
CA GLN A 126 -15.15 16.97 -10.04
C GLN A 126 -14.47 17.04 -8.67
N MET A 127 -13.31 16.40 -8.52
CA MET A 127 -12.54 16.45 -7.29
C MET A 127 -12.11 17.91 -7.03
N PRO A 128 -12.41 18.48 -5.85
CA PRO A 128 -12.05 19.85 -5.53
C PRO A 128 -10.54 19.99 -5.37
N ASN A 129 -10.01 21.19 -5.61
CA ASN A 129 -8.62 21.49 -5.26
C ASN A 129 -8.54 21.68 -3.74
N LEU A 130 -7.78 20.82 -3.08
CA LEU A 130 -7.65 20.77 -1.62
C LEU A 130 -6.44 21.57 -1.09
N GLY A 131 -5.66 22.20 -1.97
CA GLY A 131 -4.48 22.97 -1.60
C GLY A 131 -3.30 22.12 -1.09
N VAL A 132 -3.25 20.84 -1.46
CA VAL A 132 -2.19 19.92 -1.07
C VAL A 132 -0.86 20.34 -1.69
N SER A 133 0.19 20.49 -0.88
CA SER A 133 1.53 20.81 -1.37
C SER A 133 2.15 19.64 -2.13
N GLU A 134 3.21 19.91 -2.91
CA GLU A 134 3.91 18.85 -3.65
C GLU A 134 4.48 17.76 -2.73
N GLY A 135 5.05 18.15 -1.58
CA GLY A 135 5.61 17.20 -0.60
C GLY A 135 4.54 16.30 0.00
N GLU A 136 3.41 16.88 0.42
CA GLU A 136 2.27 16.12 0.94
C GLU A 136 1.66 15.22 -0.12
N ALA A 137 1.45 15.71 -1.36
CA ALA A 137 0.89 14.93 -2.44
C ALA A 137 1.79 13.74 -2.81
N ARG A 138 3.11 13.92 -2.76
CA ARG A 138 4.07 12.84 -2.90
C ARG A 138 3.95 11.82 -1.77
N ALA A 139 3.90 12.27 -0.51
CA ALA A 139 3.77 11.39 0.64
C ALA A 139 2.46 10.57 0.61
N ILE A 140 1.35 11.21 0.22
CA ILE A 140 0.04 10.53 0.05
C ILE A 140 0.11 9.52 -1.10
N ALA A 141 0.66 9.89 -2.26
CA ALA A 141 0.81 8.96 -3.37
C ALA A 141 1.67 7.76 -2.97
N ASP A 142 2.79 8.00 -2.30
CA ASP A 142 3.69 6.94 -1.84
C ASP A 142 2.99 6.00 -0.86
N TYR A 143 2.17 6.53 0.05
CA TYR A 143 1.37 5.74 0.99
C TYR A 143 0.28 4.92 0.29
N LEU A 144 -0.49 5.51 -0.63
CA LEU A 144 -1.58 4.81 -1.33
C LEU A 144 -1.06 3.72 -2.28
N LEU A 145 0.13 3.91 -2.85
CA LEU A 145 0.80 2.92 -3.69
C LEU A 145 1.69 1.97 -2.89
N TRP A 146 1.85 2.16 -1.58
CA TRP A 146 2.64 1.26 -0.75
C TRP A 146 1.99 -0.13 -0.71
N SER A 147 2.79 -1.16 -0.95
CA SER A 147 2.39 -2.55 -0.75
C SER A 147 3.32 -3.20 0.27
N PRO A 148 2.80 -3.90 1.30
CA PRO A 148 3.64 -4.75 2.14
C PRO A 148 4.31 -5.87 1.34
N ASP A 149 3.75 -6.25 0.19
CA ASP A 149 4.30 -7.28 -0.72
C ASP A 149 5.43 -6.76 -1.62
N ALA A 150 5.80 -5.47 -1.53
CA ALA A 150 7.02 -4.94 -2.16
C ALA A 150 8.30 -5.34 -1.41
N ALA A 151 8.16 -6.03 -0.27
CA ALA A 151 9.24 -6.83 0.32
C ALA A 151 9.57 -8.02 -0.61
N PRO A 152 10.82 -8.53 -0.62
CA PRO A 152 11.24 -9.57 -1.56
C PRO A 152 10.27 -10.76 -1.51
N GLU A 153 9.94 -11.32 -2.67
CA GLU A 153 8.89 -12.34 -2.84
C GLU A 153 8.85 -13.33 -1.66
N ALA A 154 7.68 -13.40 -1.02
CA ALA A 154 7.40 -14.28 0.10
C ALA A 154 8.08 -15.64 -0.10
N GLY A 155 9.09 -15.91 0.73
CA GLY A 155 9.90 -17.10 0.65
C GLY A 155 9.02 -18.35 0.74
N VAL A 156 9.55 -19.50 0.33
CA VAL A 156 8.83 -20.79 0.43
C VAL A 156 8.21 -21.01 1.81
N VAL A 157 8.86 -20.50 2.86
CA VAL A 157 8.39 -20.51 4.25
C VAL A 157 7.10 -19.70 4.45
N ASP A 158 6.97 -18.53 3.84
CA ASP A 158 5.80 -17.66 4.00
C ASP A 158 4.60 -18.16 3.18
N ARG A 159 4.85 -18.78 2.02
CA ARG A 159 3.82 -19.52 1.28
C ARG A 159 3.32 -20.74 2.06
N ALA A 160 4.23 -21.49 2.70
CA ALA A 160 3.85 -22.61 3.56
C ALA A 160 3.05 -22.14 4.77
N LYS A 161 3.45 -21.04 5.43
CA LYS A 161 2.69 -20.46 6.56
C LYS A 161 1.29 -20.01 6.15
N LYS A 162 1.14 -19.39 4.97
CA LYS A 162 -0.16 -18.91 4.48
C LYS A 162 -1.10 -20.06 4.11
N ALA A 163 -0.60 -21.09 3.43
CA ALA A 163 -1.36 -22.30 3.12
C ALA A 163 -1.77 -23.07 4.39
N VAL A 164 -0.90 -23.12 5.39
CA VAL A 164 -1.20 -23.71 6.70
C VAL A 164 -2.22 -22.86 7.46
N ALA A 165 -2.11 -21.54 7.42
CA ALA A 165 -3.05 -20.63 8.07
C ALA A 165 -4.47 -20.68 7.46
N GLU A 166 -4.60 -20.93 6.15
CA GLU A 166 -5.90 -21.12 5.48
C GLU A 166 -6.57 -22.46 5.86
N TRP A 167 -5.79 -23.47 6.25
CA TRP A 167 -6.28 -24.76 6.75
C TRP A 167 -6.53 -24.78 8.25
N LEU A 168 -6.01 -23.79 8.99
CA LEU A 168 -6.27 -23.64 10.42
C LEU A 168 -7.44 -22.66 10.65
N PRO A 169 -8.48 -23.05 11.41
CA PRO A 169 -9.48 -22.09 11.88
C PRO A 169 -8.81 -21.06 12.80
N SER A 170 -8.90 -19.78 12.44
CA SER A 170 -8.37 -18.67 13.24
C SER A 170 -9.31 -18.27 14.40
N PRO A 171 -8.78 -17.78 15.54
CA PRO A 171 -7.59 -18.25 16.24
C PRO A 171 -8.01 -19.27 17.31
N ALA A 172 -7.61 -20.52 17.13
CA ALA A 172 -7.56 -21.49 18.22
C ALA A 172 -6.60 -20.97 19.30
N GLY A 173 -7.12 -20.68 20.49
CA GLY A 173 -6.30 -20.30 21.64
C GLY A 173 -5.32 -21.41 22.06
N PRO A 174 -4.46 -21.13 23.05
CA PRO A 174 -3.43 -22.08 23.48
C PRO A 174 -3.99 -23.44 23.94
N ARG A 175 -5.26 -23.49 24.36
CA ARG A 175 -5.95 -24.72 24.77
C ARG A 175 -6.36 -25.58 23.58
N GLU A 176 -6.91 -24.98 22.54
CA GLU A 176 -7.30 -25.69 21.32
C GLU A 176 -6.07 -26.26 20.60
N LEU A 177 -4.96 -25.51 20.56
CA LEU A 177 -3.69 -26.03 20.03
C LEU A 177 -3.21 -27.29 20.76
N LEU A 178 -3.24 -27.29 22.10
CA LEU A 178 -2.88 -28.46 22.92
C LEU A 178 -3.79 -29.67 22.63
N LEU A 179 -5.08 -29.44 22.40
CA LEU A 179 -6.03 -30.50 22.05
C LEU A 179 -5.77 -31.08 20.66
N PHE A 180 -5.45 -30.24 19.66
CA PHE A 180 -5.11 -30.71 18.32
C PHE A 180 -3.81 -31.52 18.30
N PHE A 181 -2.77 -31.03 18.98
CA PHE A 181 -1.50 -31.77 19.11
C PHE A 181 -1.67 -33.08 19.89
N GLY A 182 -2.44 -33.05 20.99
CA GLY A 182 -2.76 -34.26 21.76
C GLY A 182 -3.57 -35.28 20.97
N GLY A 183 -4.59 -34.83 20.23
CA GLY A 183 -5.42 -35.69 19.39
C GLY A 183 -4.64 -36.33 18.24
N GLY A 184 -3.78 -35.56 17.57
CA GLY A 184 -2.90 -36.07 16.52
C GLY A 184 -1.91 -37.13 17.03
N PHE A 185 -1.33 -36.91 18.21
CA PHE A 185 -0.42 -37.87 18.84
C PHE A 185 -1.12 -39.19 19.19
N LEU A 186 -2.32 -39.14 19.76
CA LEU A 186 -3.11 -40.34 20.09
C LEU A 186 -3.51 -41.13 18.84
N MET A 187 -3.92 -40.43 17.77
CA MET A 187 -4.28 -41.08 16.51
C MET A 187 -3.06 -41.75 15.85
N GLY A 188 -1.91 -41.07 15.84
CA GLY A 188 -0.66 -41.64 15.33
C GLY A 188 -0.19 -42.86 16.13
N ALA A 189 -0.26 -42.80 17.45
CA ALA A 189 0.07 -43.92 18.33
C ALA A 189 -0.87 -45.12 18.11
N PHE A 190 -2.16 -44.88 17.88
CA PHE A 190 -3.14 -45.92 17.57
C PHE A 190 -2.85 -46.61 16.23
N VAL A 191 -2.53 -45.85 15.17
CA VAL A 191 -2.18 -46.42 13.86
C VAL A 191 -0.90 -47.24 13.92
N LEU A 192 0.13 -46.75 14.61
CA LEU A 192 1.38 -47.50 14.82
C LEU A 192 1.14 -48.77 15.63
N TRP A 193 0.33 -48.70 16.69
CA TRP A 193 -0.05 -49.87 17.47
C TRP A 193 -0.81 -50.90 16.63
N LEU A 194 -1.78 -50.46 15.82
CA LEU A 194 -2.55 -51.33 14.94
C LEU A 194 -1.65 -52.01 13.88
N GLY A 195 -0.72 -51.25 13.30
CA GLY A 195 0.25 -51.77 12.32
C GLY A 195 1.21 -52.79 12.94
N LEU A 196 1.73 -52.51 14.14
CA LEU A 196 2.58 -53.46 14.87
C LEU A 196 1.82 -54.70 15.33
N TRP A 197 0.54 -54.56 15.70
CA TRP A 197 -0.32 -55.67 16.06
C TRP A 197 -0.59 -56.57 14.84
N LEU A 198 -1.00 -55.99 13.72
CA LEU A 198 -1.24 -56.71 12.46
C LEU A 198 0.02 -57.43 11.96
N TRP A 199 1.19 -56.78 12.02
CA TRP A 199 2.47 -57.40 11.67
C TRP A 199 2.73 -58.63 12.56
N ARG A 200 2.54 -58.52 13.88
CA ARG A 200 2.81 -59.62 14.82
C ARG A 200 1.83 -60.77 14.69
N THR A 201 0.60 -60.53 14.24
CA THR A 201 -0.40 -61.58 13.96
C THR A 201 -0.19 -62.27 12.62
N LEU A 202 0.37 -61.57 11.62
CA LEU A 202 0.66 -62.11 10.29
C LEU A 202 2.04 -62.79 10.20
N ALA A 203 2.95 -62.51 11.14
CA ALA A 203 4.28 -63.12 11.23
C ALA A 203 4.34 -64.37 12.15
N ARG A 204 3.19 -64.95 12.50
CA ARG A 204 3.05 -66.27 13.16
C ARG A 204 2.39 -67.23 12.19
#